data_AF-A0A1L5P434-F1
#
_entry.id   AF-A0A1L5P434-F1
#
_cell.length_a   1.000
_cell.length_b   1.000
_cell.length_c   1.000
_cell.angle_alpha   90.00
_cell.angle_beta   90.00
_cell.angle_gamma   90.00
#
_symmetry.space_group_name_H-M   'P 1'
#
loop_
_entity.id
_entity.type
_entity.pdbx_description
1 polymer ?
#
loop_
_entity_poly.entity_id
_entity_poly.type
_entity_poly.pdbx_seq_one_letter_code
_entity_poly.pdbx_strand_id
1 'polypeptide(L)'
;MRHQAIIDIYDYWNRLRGASDAPLKSQIEPSSLGNLLPSLFILEKNDDLGAVTFRLAGTRICDLFGRDLRDESFAELFGDGHADDIEATLLGAMHHVIPTLLNATGYSTAGHQATFEIIVMPLRCENGCRARLLGAIAPSVTASWLEIVPLDFLALDRSRLLRDNPEQNGGGSNWPYTAAAEPPNGLSAVLGRMMSSLFSGAAPR
;
A
#
# COMPACT_ATOMS: atom_id res chain seq x y z
N MET A 1 8.58 -7.28 -9.66
CA MET A 1 7.57 -7.33 -8.60
C MET A 1 6.97 -8.71 -8.65
N ARG A 2 6.69 -9.31 -7.51
CA ARG A 2 6.14 -10.66 -7.41
C ARG A 2 4.83 -10.69 -6.61
N HIS A 3 4.58 -9.68 -5.78
CA HIS A 3 3.41 -9.63 -4.89
C HIS A 3 2.32 -8.73 -5.46
N GLN A 4 1.10 -9.28 -5.52
CA GLN A 4 -0.05 -8.60 -6.11
C GLN A 4 -0.31 -7.24 -5.45
N ALA A 5 -0.25 -7.17 -4.12
CA ALA A 5 -0.44 -5.90 -3.40
C ALA A 5 0.56 -4.80 -3.82
N ILE A 6 1.81 -5.17 -4.14
CA ILE A 6 2.85 -4.24 -4.62
C ILE A 6 2.60 -3.84 -6.07
N ILE A 7 2.13 -4.77 -6.91
CA ILE A 7 1.74 -4.49 -8.30
C ILE A 7 0.54 -3.53 -8.30
N ASP A 8 -0.48 -3.80 -7.50
CA ASP A 8 -1.72 -3.04 -7.46
C ASP A 8 -1.50 -1.58 -7.04
N ILE A 9 -0.69 -1.36 -5.99
CA ILE A 9 -0.38 0.00 -5.53
C ILE A 9 0.52 0.74 -6.53
N TYR A 10 1.43 0.04 -7.21
CA TYR A 10 2.27 0.62 -8.24
C TYR A 10 1.46 1.03 -9.47
N ASP A 11 0.54 0.17 -9.90
CA ASP A 11 -0.39 0.47 -11.00
C ASP A 11 -1.31 1.64 -10.64
N TYR A 12 -1.81 1.69 -9.40
CA TYR A 12 -2.56 2.84 -8.89
C TYR A 12 -1.75 4.14 -8.96
N TRP A 13 -0.51 4.10 -8.48
CA TRP A 13 0.40 5.25 -8.51
C TRP A 13 0.68 5.72 -9.95
N ASN A 14 0.91 4.78 -10.88
CA ASN A 14 1.10 5.07 -12.31
C ASN A 14 -0.15 5.67 -12.96
N ARG A 15 -1.34 5.20 -12.62
CA ARG A 15 -2.59 5.79 -13.10
C ARG A 15 -2.75 7.23 -12.62
N LEU A 16 -2.44 7.52 -11.36
CA LEU A 16 -2.56 8.87 -10.81
C LEU A 16 -1.57 9.86 -11.44
N ARG A 17 -0.33 9.44 -11.67
CA ARG A 17 0.69 10.35 -12.21
C ARG A 17 0.45 10.69 -13.68
N GLY A 18 -0.14 9.77 -14.44
CA GLY A 18 -0.34 9.92 -15.88
C GLY A 18 0.98 10.23 -16.59
N ALA A 19 1.07 11.38 -17.25
CA ALA A 19 2.28 11.84 -17.94
C ALA A 19 3.30 12.55 -17.03
N SER A 20 3.00 12.75 -15.74
CA SER A 20 3.93 13.35 -14.78
C SER A 20 4.90 12.32 -14.21
N ASP A 21 6.04 12.79 -13.71
CA ASP A 21 7.05 11.92 -13.07
C ASP A 21 6.54 11.26 -11.78
N ALA A 22 5.60 11.89 -11.08
CA ALA A 22 4.94 11.38 -9.88
C ALA A 22 3.56 12.04 -9.69
N PRO A 23 2.63 11.44 -8.93
CA PRO A 23 1.35 12.04 -8.59
C PRO A 23 1.48 12.98 -7.38
N LEU A 24 0.53 13.89 -7.23
CA LEU A 24 0.38 14.70 -6.02
C LEU A 24 -0.20 13.87 -4.89
N LYS A 25 0.19 14.20 -3.65
CA LYS A 25 -0.43 13.60 -2.45
C LYS A 25 -1.95 13.86 -2.39
N SER A 26 -2.42 15.01 -2.90
CA SER A 26 -3.84 15.37 -2.96
C SER A 26 -4.66 14.50 -3.91
N GLN A 27 -4.02 13.85 -4.90
CA GLN A 27 -4.67 12.93 -5.83
C GLN A 27 -4.87 11.53 -5.22
N ILE A 28 -4.25 11.23 -4.07
CA ILE A 28 -4.43 9.94 -3.42
C ILE A 28 -5.77 9.92 -2.70
N GLU A 29 -6.67 9.04 -3.14
CA GLU A 29 -7.95 8.79 -2.50
C GLU A 29 -7.88 7.50 -1.64
N PRO A 30 -7.89 7.59 -0.30
CA PRO A 30 -7.77 6.43 0.56
C PRO A 30 -8.88 5.39 0.34
N SER A 31 -10.10 5.83 0.05
CA SER A 31 -11.26 4.96 -0.24
C SER A 31 -11.01 4.02 -1.41
N SER A 32 -10.21 4.45 -2.40
CA SER A 32 -9.88 3.69 -3.60
C SER A 32 -8.82 2.61 -3.35
N LEU A 33 -8.13 2.67 -2.21
CA LEU A 33 -7.06 1.74 -1.82
C LEU A 33 -7.56 0.58 -0.95
N GLY A 34 -8.73 0.72 -0.32
CA GLY A 34 -9.46 -0.36 0.35
C GLY A 34 -8.58 -1.24 1.25
N ASN A 35 -8.47 -2.52 0.88
CA ASN A 35 -7.74 -3.54 1.64
C ASN A 35 -6.20 -3.37 1.61
N LEU A 36 -5.65 -2.50 0.78
CA LEU A 36 -4.22 -2.20 0.75
C LEU A 36 -3.84 -1.28 1.92
N LEU A 37 -4.74 -0.40 2.38
CA LEU A 37 -4.47 0.64 3.39
C LEU A 37 -3.68 0.16 4.62
N PRO A 38 -3.99 -1.00 5.25
CA PRO A 38 -3.23 -1.48 6.40
C PRO A 38 -1.75 -1.73 6.10
N SER A 39 -1.39 -1.96 4.84
CA SER A 39 -0.04 -2.30 4.37
C SER A 39 0.67 -1.10 3.73
N LEU A 40 0.05 0.09 3.73
CA LEU A 40 0.62 1.31 3.16
C LEU A 40 1.25 2.19 4.22
N PHE A 41 2.21 3.01 3.80
CA PHE A 41 2.83 4.03 4.63
C PHE A 41 3.13 5.29 3.83
N ILE A 42 3.31 6.40 4.52
CA ILE A 42 3.80 7.65 3.95
C ILE A 42 5.05 8.06 4.71
N LEU A 43 6.14 8.28 3.99
CA LEU A 43 7.36 8.85 4.52
C LEU A 43 7.48 10.33 4.14
N GLU A 44 8.18 11.09 4.96
CA GLU A 44 8.53 12.48 4.71
C GLU A 44 9.98 12.71 5.15
N LYS A 45 10.70 13.54 4.39
CA LYS A 45 12.01 14.02 4.85
C LYS A 45 11.80 14.96 6.04
N ASN A 46 12.30 14.57 7.22
CA ASN A 46 12.32 15.42 8.39
C ASN A 46 13.66 16.17 8.46
N ASP A 47 13.63 17.46 8.12
CA ASP A 47 14.84 18.28 8.08
C ASP A 47 15.47 18.51 9.47
N ASP A 48 14.68 18.47 10.54
CA ASP A 48 15.17 18.68 11.92
C ASP A 48 15.96 17.47 12.42
N LEU A 49 15.51 16.27 12.05
CA LEU A 49 16.16 15.00 12.42
C LEU A 49 17.20 14.55 11.38
N GLY A 50 17.21 15.15 10.19
CA GLY A 50 18.07 14.74 9.09
C GLY A 50 17.78 13.33 8.58
N ALA A 51 16.55 12.83 8.77
CA ALA A 51 16.14 11.46 8.46
C ALA A 51 14.79 11.42 7.73
N VAL A 52 14.53 10.36 6.97
CA VAL A 52 13.23 10.08 6.38
C VAL A 52 12.37 9.30 7.38
N THR A 53 11.30 9.93 7.87
CA THR A 53 10.45 9.38 8.93
C THR A 53 9.04 9.07 8.46
N PHE A 54 8.37 8.18 9.18
CA PHE A 54 6.96 7.86 8.95
C PHE A 54 6.07 9.05 9.33
N ARG A 55 5.25 9.52 8.39
CA ARG A 55 4.10 10.37 8.69
C ARG A 55 2.85 9.56 9.00
N LEU A 56 2.75 8.40 8.37
CA LEU A 56 1.66 7.46 8.52
C LEU A 56 2.18 6.05 8.26
N ALA A 57 1.75 5.10 9.08
CA ALA A 57 1.91 3.68 8.85
C ALA A 57 0.54 3.00 9.02
N GLY A 58 0.20 2.11 8.09
CA GLY A 58 -0.99 1.30 8.17
C GLY A 58 -0.89 0.30 9.34
N THR A 59 -2.04 -0.14 9.84
CA THR A 59 -2.12 -0.95 11.06
C THR A 59 -1.34 -2.26 10.96
N ARG A 60 -1.39 -2.94 9.81
CA ARG A 60 -0.61 -4.17 9.60
C ARG A 60 0.89 -3.92 9.72
N ILE A 61 1.38 -2.75 9.30
CA ILE A 61 2.80 -2.41 9.46
C ILE A 61 3.13 -2.20 10.94
N CYS A 62 2.28 -1.47 11.67
CA CYS A 62 2.45 -1.31 13.11
C CYS A 62 2.44 -2.67 13.83
N ASP A 63 1.57 -3.58 13.44
CA ASP A 63 1.49 -4.94 13.99
C ASP A 63 2.73 -5.78 13.64
N LEU A 64 3.33 -5.61 12.44
CA LEU A 64 4.59 -6.26 12.08
C LEU A 64 5.75 -5.89 13.01
N PHE A 65 5.79 -4.66 13.52
CA PHE A 65 6.87 -4.20 14.42
C PHE A 65 6.43 -4.11 15.89
N GLY A 66 5.15 -4.38 16.19
CA GLY A 66 4.58 -4.36 17.53
C GLY A 66 4.44 -2.97 18.17
N ARG A 67 4.44 -1.89 17.37
CA ARG A 67 4.39 -0.49 17.86
C ARG A 67 3.94 0.49 16.79
N ASP A 68 3.45 1.67 17.20
CA ASP A 68 3.14 2.77 16.26
C ASP A 68 4.46 3.32 15.70
N LEU A 69 4.56 3.39 14.37
CA LEU A 69 5.77 3.86 13.68
C LEU A 69 5.79 5.37 13.46
N ARG A 70 4.72 6.11 13.82
CA ARG A 70 4.63 7.55 13.53
C ARG A 70 5.84 8.31 14.07
N ASP A 71 6.39 9.17 13.23
CA ASP A 71 7.57 10.02 13.46
C ASP A 71 8.89 9.25 13.65
N GLU A 72 8.89 7.92 13.58
CA GLU A 72 10.11 7.12 13.61
C GLU A 72 10.83 7.08 12.26
N SER A 73 12.14 6.84 12.29
CA SER A 73 12.96 6.69 11.09
C SER A 73 12.64 5.38 10.38
N PHE A 74 12.49 5.44 9.06
CA PHE A 74 12.32 4.22 8.26
C PHE A 74 13.61 3.38 8.26
N ALA A 75 14.78 4.03 8.28
CA ALA A 75 16.07 3.36 8.29
C ALA A 75 16.31 2.55 9.58
N GLU A 76 15.71 2.95 10.70
CA GLU A 76 15.80 2.24 11.99
C GLU A 76 15.03 0.91 11.99
N LEU A 77 14.18 0.64 10.99
CA LEU A 77 13.58 -0.67 10.83
C LEU A 77 14.57 -1.72 10.33
N PHE A 78 15.74 -1.28 9.83
CA PHE A 78 16.76 -2.16 9.30
C PHE A 78 17.85 -2.41 10.35
N GLY A 79 18.38 -3.64 10.37
CA GLY A 79 19.42 -4.03 11.30
C GLY A 79 20.73 -3.25 11.10
N ASP A 80 21.63 -3.37 12.07
CA ASP A 80 22.90 -2.64 12.12
C ASP A 80 23.67 -2.71 10.79
N GLY A 81 24.12 -1.53 10.32
CA GLY A 81 24.95 -1.40 9.12
C GLY A 81 24.19 -1.12 7.81
N HIS A 82 22.85 -1.13 7.82
CA HIS A 82 22.05 -0.81 6.62
C HIS A 82 21.37 0.55 6.65
N ALA A 83 21.35 1.24 7.80
CA ALA A 83 20.61 2.49 7.96
C ALA A 83 21.04 3.57 6.94
N ASP A 84 22.34 3.80 6.77
CA ASP A 84 22.86 4.81 5.82
C ASP A 84 22.52 4.47 4.37
N ASP A 85 22.62 3.20 3.98
CA ASP A 85 22.28 2.74 2.63
C ASP A 85 20.77 2.91 2.34
N ILE A 86 19.93 2.63 3.33
CA ILE A 86 18.48 2.82 3.24
C ILE A 86 18.15 4.31 3.13
N GLU A 87 18.73 5.15 4.00
CA GLU A 87 18.52 6.59 3.96
C GLU A 87 18.94 7.18 2.61
N ALA A 88 20.13 6.81 2.11
CA ALA A 88 20.60 7.21 0.78
C ALA A 88 19.66 6.73 -0.34
N THR A 89 19.11 5.52 -0.21
CA THR A 89 18.13 4.98 -1.17
C THR A 89 16.84 5.79 -1.18
N LEU A 90 16.31 6.16 0.00
CA LEU A 90 15.08 6.96 0.11
C LEU A 90 15.28 8.38 -0.42
N LEU A 91 16.39 9.02 -0.05
CA LEU A 91 16.76 10.35 -0.54
C LEU A 91 16.98 10.34 -2.05
N GLY A 92 17.62 9.30 -2.60
CA GLY A 92 17.77 9.09 -4.04
C GLY A 92 16.43 8.96 -4.75
N ALA A 93 15.49 8.17 -4.20
CA ALA A 93 14.14 8.01 -4.74
C ALA A 93 13.37 9.35 -4.78
N MET A 94 13.48 10.15 -3.71
CA MET A 94 12.88 11.49 -3.65
C MET A 94 13.54 12.45 -4.66
N HIS A 95 14.86 12.50 -4.69
CA HIS A 95 15.62 13.46 -5.49
C HIS A 95 15.48 13.19 -7.00
N HIS A 96 15.52 11.93 -7.42
CA HIS A 96 15.43 11.57 -8.83
C HIS A 96 14.00 11.31 -9.29
N VAL A 97 13.02 11.31 -8.38
CA VAL A 97 11.62 10.98 -8.67
C VAL A 97 11.50 9.61 -9.34
N ILE A 98 12.23 8.62 -8.81
CA ILE A 98 12.24 7.24 -9.32
C ILE A 98 11.70 6.30 -8.24
N PRO A 99 10.62 5.54 -8.51
CA PRO A 99 10.17 4.49 -7.61
C PRO A 99 11.25 3.43 -7.37
N THR A 100 11.35 2.95 -6.13
CA THR A 100 12.35 1.96 -5.73
C THR A 100 11.67 0.76 -5.08
N LEU A 101 12.10 -0.44 -5.48
CA LEU A 101 11.67 -1.70 -4.90
C LEU A 101 12.80 -2.29 -4.06
N LEU A 102 12.49 -2.61 -2.82
CA LEU A 102 13.35 -3.29 -1.88
C LEU A 102 12.84 -4.72 -1.67
N ASN A 103 13.76 -5.66 -1.60
CA ASN A 103 13.54 -6.99 -1.06
C ASN A 103 14.25 -7.05 0.29
N ALA A 104 13.55 -7.49 1.32
CA ALA A 104 14.09 -7.57 2.66
C ALA A 104 13.65 -8.87 3.35
N THR A 105 14.46 -9.34 4.29
CA THR A 105 14.11 -10.43 5.20
C THR A 105 13.92 -9.87 6.60
N GLY A 106 12.74 -10.04 7.18
CA GLY A 106 12.45 -9.67 8.55
C GLY A 106 12.75 -10.80 9.52
N TYR A 107 13.31 -10.47 10.67
CA TYR A 107 13.66 -11.39 11.74
C TYR A 107 12.94 -11.01 13.02
N SER A 108 12.49 -12.00 13.80
CA SER A 108 11.93 -11.79 15.14
C SER A 108 12.85 -12.34 16.21
N THR A 109 12.70 -11.85 17.44
CA THR A 109 13.43 -12.37 18.62
C THR A 109 13.12 -13.84 18.93
N ALA A 110 11.98 -14.35 18.46
CA ALA A 110 11.59 -15.76 18.57
C ALA A 110 12.23 -16.67 17.48
N GLY A 111 13.07 -16.12 16.60
CA GLY A 111 13.76 -16.86 15.54
C GLY A 111 12.93 -17.10 14.28
N HIS A 112 11.73 -16.52 14.17
CA HIS A 112 10.98 -16.54 12.91
C HIS A 112 11.59 -15.58 11.90
N GLN A 113 11.47 -15.94 10.61
CA GLN A 113 11.87 -15.12 9.48
C GLN A 113 10.82 -15.11 8.37
N ALA A 114 10.65 -13.98 7.70
CA ALA A 114 9.80 -13.84 6.53
C ALA A 114 10.43 -12.86 5.53
N THR A 115 10.25 -13.11 4.24
CA THR A 115 10.73 -12.21 3.18
C THR A 115 9.62 -11.25 2.76
N PHE A 116 9.99 -10.01 2.42
CA PHE A 116 9.08 -8.92 2.07
C PHE A 116 9.48 -8.29 0.73
N GLU A 117 8.49 -7.85 -0.05
CA GLU A 117 8.71 -6.76 -1.01
C GLU A 117 8.22 -5.46 -0.37
N ILE A 118 9.05 -4.43 -0.47
CA ILE A 118 8.73 -3.08 -0.04
C ILE A 118 8.90 -2.17 -1.26
N ILE A 119 7.89 -1.38 -1.58
CA ILE A 119 7.99 -0.35 -2.61
C ILE A 119 7.93 1.02 -1.97
N VAL A 120 8.76 1.94 -2.45
CA VAL A 120 8.70 3.36 -2.13
C VAL A 120 8.59 4.15 -3.43
N MET A 121 7.64 5.06 -3.48
CA MET A 121 7.25 5.78 -4.69
C MET A 121 7.15 7.27 -4.36
N PRO A 122 7.82 8.15 -5.12
CA PRO A 122 7.80 9.57 -4.85
C PRO A 122 6.40 10.16 -5.06
N LEU A 123 6.08 11.14 -4.22
CA LEU A 123 4.93 12.00 -4.38
C LEU A 123 5.42 13.41 -4.70
N ARG A 124 4.77 14.03 -5.68
CA ARG A 124 5.02 15.44 -6.00
C ARG A 124 4.60 16.30 -4.82
N CYS A 125 5.45 17.26 -4.57
CA CYS A 125 5.23 18.35 -3.65
C CYS A 125 4.77 19.58 -4.46
N GLU A 126 3.64 20.17 -4.09
CA GLU A 126 3.30 21.54 -4.49
C GLU A 126 3.93 22.55 -3.52
N ASN A 127 4.23 23.75 -4.04
CA ASN A 127 4.97 24.84 -3.39
C ASN A 127 4.94 24.81 -1.85
N GLY A 128 6.13 24.66 -1.24
CA GLY A 128 6.33 24.73 0.21
C GLY A 128 6.04 23.44 0.98
N CYS A 129 5.59 22.36 0.34
CA CYS A 129 5.47 21.06 0.98
C CYS A 129 6.84 20.35 1.04
N ARG A 130 6.96 19.34 1.90
CA ARG A 130 8.15 18.49 2.00
C ARG A 130 8.05 17.33 1.02
N ALA A 131 9.20 16.84 0.55
CA ALA A 131 9.25 15.63 -0.27
C ALA A 131 8.70 14.44 0.51
N ARG A 132 7.84 13.64 -0.15
CA ARG A 132 7.17 12.49 0.47
C ARG A 132 7.30 11.26 -0.41
N LEU A 133 7.27 10.10 0.22
CA LEU A 133 7.17 8.80 -0.45
C LEU A 133 5.87 8.14 -0.01
N LEU A 134 5.09 7.63 -0.96
CA LEU A 134 4.09 6.60 -0.71
C LEU A 134 4.80 5.25 -0.75
N GLY A 135 4.56 4.39 0.22
CA GLY A 135 5.10 3.05 0.19
C GLY A 135 4.12 1.98 0.62
N ALA A 136 4.50 0.75 0.33
CA ALA A 136 3.77 -0.44 0.74
C ALA A 136 4.75 -1.55 1.10
N ILE A 137 4.38 -2.40 2.07
CA ILE A 137 5.11 -3.61 2.45
C ILE A 137 4.19 -4.81 2.31
N ALA A 138 4.68 -5.87 1.67
CA ALA A 138 3.94 -7.12 1.51
C ALA A 138 4.84 -8.32 1.84
N PRO A 139 4.41 -9.22 2.74
CA PRO A 139 5.12 -10.46 2.97
C PRO A 139 5.01 -11.39 1.75
N SER A 140 6.06 -12.18 1.52
CA SER A 140 6.10 -13.10 0.39
C SER A 140 5.35 -14.40 0.61
N VAL A 141 5.12 -14.73 1.87
CA VAL A 141 4.37 -15.90 2.30
C VAL A 141 3.46 -15.47 3.45
N THR A 142 2.24 -15.98 3.46
CA THR A 142 1.36 -15.85 4.62
C THR A 142 1.88 -16.79 5.71
N ALA A 143 2.35 -16.22 6.82
CA ALA A 143 2.77 -16.99 7.97
C ALA A 143 1.89 -16.64 9.17
N SER A 144 1.43 -17.65 9.90
CA SER A 144 0.48 -17.47 11.00
C SER A 144 1.01 -16.65 12.18
N TRP A 145 2.32 -16.44 12.25
CA TRP A 145 2.97 -15.66 13.31
C TRP A 145 3.13 -14.18 12.94
N LEU A 146 3.04 -13.82 11.65
CA LEU A 146 3.12 -12.42 11.23
C LEU A 146 2.01 -11.63 11.90
N GLU A 147 2.32 -10.40 12.33
CA GLU A 147 1.40 -9.50 13.08
C GLU A 147 1.10 -9.97 14.53
N ILE A 148 1.58 -11.13 14.95
CA ILE A 148 1.47 -11.65 16.33
C ILE A 148 2.82 -11.60 17.05
N VAL A 149 3.88 -12.04 16.36
CA VAL A 149 5.25 -11.97 16.84
C VAL A 149 5.94 -10.83 16.11
N PRO A 150 6.33 -9.74 16.82
CA PRO A 150 6.91 -8.59 16.17
C PRO A 150 8.28 -8.91 15.56
N LEU A 151 8.55 -8.29 14.43
CA LEU A 151 9.87 -8.19 13.85
C LEU A 151 10.74 -7.32 14.75
N ASP A 152 11.98 -7.76 14.93
CA ASP A 152 13.04 -7.01 15.59
C ASP A 152 13.71 -6.07 14.58
N PHE A 153 14.04 -6.58 13.39
CA PHE A 153 14.63 -5.80 12.31
C PHE A 153 14.39 -6.43 10.92
N LEU A 154 14.64 -5.62 9.89
CA LEU A 154 14.75 -6.03 8.49
C LEU A 154 16.22 -6.08 8.05
N ALA A 155 16.59 -7.11 7.30
CA ALA A 155 17.84 -7.13 6.53
C ALA A 155 17.53 -6.81 5.07
N LEU A 156 18.28 -5.89 4.46
CA LEU A 156 18.12 -5.58 3.04
C LEU A 156 18.77 -6.67 2.18
N ASP A 157 17.97 -7.38 1.40
CA ASP A 157 18.47 -8.41 0.47
C ASP A 157 18.86 -7.77 -0.88
N ARG A 158 18.04 -6.82 -1.36
CA ARG A 158 18.22 -6.18 -2.67
C ARG A 158 17.46 -4.86 -2.76
N SER A 159 18.07 -3.86 -3.39
CA SER A 159 17.40 -2.64 -3.84
C SER A 159 17.44 -2.51 -5.36
N ARG A 160 16.35 -2.08 -5.99
CA ARG A 160 16.26 -1.82 -7.44
C ARG A 160 15.38 -0.63 -7.75
N LEU A 161 15.89 0.26 -8.59
CA LEU A 161 15.10 1.32 -9.21
C LEU A 161 14.13 0.73 -10.24
N LEU A 162 12.89 1.21 -10.22
CA LEU A 162 11.85 0.87 -11.17
C LEU A 162 11.77 2.00 -12.19
N ARG A 163 12.40 1.77 -13.34
CA ARG A 163 12.28 2.69 -14.47
C ARG A 163 11.09 2.28 -15.31
N ASP A 164 10.39 3.27 -15.86
CA ASP A 164 9.38 3.02 -16.88
C ASP A 164 10.03 2.24 -18.03
N ASN A 165 9.49 1.08 -18.35
CA ASN A 165 9.75 0.45 -19.64
C ASN A 165 8.66 0.95 -20.59
N PRO A 166 8.95 1.87 -21.54
CA PRO A 166 7.94 2.47 -22.42
C PRO A 166 7.16 1.44 -23.26
N GLU A 167 7.63 0.20 -23.34
CA GLU A 167 7.03 -0.87 -24.15
C GLU A 167 5.86 -1.62 -23.47
N GLN A 168 5.63 -1.44 -22.15
CA GLN A 168 4.58 -2.20 -21.42
C GLN A 168 3.26 -1.45 -21.19
N ASN A 169 3.14 -0.17 -21.58
CA ASN A 169 1.92 0.62 -21.40
C ASN A 169 0.79 0.31 -22.42
N GLY A 170 0.90 -0.78 -23.20
CA GLY A 170 -0.09 -1.18 -24.20
C GLY A 170 -1.12 -2.24 -23.77
N GLY A 171 -1.07 -2.72 -22.52
CA GLY A 171 -1.96 -3.79 -22.04
C GLY A 171 -3.01 -3.26 -21.07
N GLY A 172 -4.24 -3.08 -21.53
CA GLY A 172 -5.38 -2.70 -20.68
C GLY A 172 -5.55 -3.67 -19.51
N SER A 173 -5.23 -3.21 -18.30
CA SER A 173 -5.50 -3.94 -17.07
C SER A 173 -6.97 -3.79 -16.70
N ASN A 174 -7.75 -4.82 -17.06
CA ASN A 174 -9.13 -5.03 -16.60
C ASN A 174 -9.12 -5.34 -15.10
N TRP A 175 -9.17 -4.29 -14.28
CA TRP A 175 -9.39 -4.39 -12.84
C TRP A 175 -10.89 -4.66 -12.58
N PRO A 176 -11.27 -5.70 -11.82
CA PRO A 176 -12.67 -5.95 -11.55
C PRO A 176 -13.14 -5.00 -10.45
N TYR A 177 -13.87 -3.93 -10.81
CA TYR A 177 -14.73 -3.25 -9.85
C TYR A 177 -16.17 -3.64 -10.14
N THR A 178 -16.72 -4.55 -9.34
CA THR A 178 -18.16 -4.54 -9.07
C THR A 178 -18.47 -3.23 -8.37
N ALA A 179 -19.07 -2.30 -9.10
CA ALA A 179 -19.61 -1.07 -8.57
C ALA A 179 -20.41 -1.39 -7.30
N ALA A 180 -19.99 -0.77 -6.18
CA ALA A 180 -20.74 -0.76 -4.96
C ALA A 180 -22.15 -0.26 -5.27
N ALA A 181 -23.15 -1.08 -4.93
CA ALA A 181 -24.55 -0.71 -5.02
C ALA A 181 -24.79 0.58 -4.23
N GLU A 182 -25.42 1.56 -4.88
CA GLU A 182 -25.98 2.73 -4.20
C GLU A 182 -26.89 2.27 -3.04
N PRO A 183 -26.84 2.91 -1.86
CA PRO A 183 -27.84 2.63 -0.84
C PRO A 183 -29.20 3.11 -1.38
N PRO A 184 -30.26 2.28 -1.37
CA PRO A 184 -31.57 2.74 -1.78
C PRO A 184 -32.07 3.79 -0.80
N ASN A 185 -32.16 5.02 -1.29
CA ASN A 185 -33.04 6.04 -0.75
C ASN A 185 -34.47 5.47 -0.64
N GLY A 186 -35.10 5.68 0.51
CA GLY A 186 -36.56 5.83 0.58
C GLY A 186 -37.33 4.69 1.24
N LEU A 187 -37.85 5.00 2.44
CA LEU A 187 -38.81 4.24 3.26
C LEU A 187 -40.22 4.07 2.64
N SER A 188 -40.38 4.05 1.31
CA SER A 188 -41.69 3.92 0.64
C SER A 188 -41.85 2.73 -0.31
N ALA A 189 -40.84 1.88 -0.48
CA ALA A 189 -40.88 0.77 -1.47
C ALA A 189 -41.11 -0.64 -0.89
N VAL A 190 -41.44 -0.79 0.41
CA VAL A 190 -41.61 -2.11 1.06
C VAL A 190 -43.06 -2.60 1.14
N LEU A 191 -44.03 -1.87 0.57
CA LEU A 191 -45.47 -2.22 0.68
C LEU A 191 -46.12 -2.86 -0.57
N GLY A 192 -45.34 -3.40 -1.51
CA GLY A 192 -45.89 -3.84 -2.81
C GLY A 192 -45.90 -5.35 -3.13
N ARG A 193 -45.26 -6.22 -2.35
CA ARG A 193 -45.03 -7.62 -2.77
C ARG A 193 -45.19 -8.66 -1.66
N MET A 194 -46.36 -8.67 -1.03
CA MET A 194 -46.92 -9.85 -0.38
C MET A 194 -48.43 -9.83 -0.60
N MET A 195 -48.89 -10.37 -1.74
CA MET A 195 -50.24 -10.92 -1.97
C MET A 195 -50.39 -11.31 -3.44
N SER A 196 -49.90 -12.48 -3.85
CA SER A 196 -50.36 -13.18 -5.07
C SER A 196 -49.88 -14.64 -5.14
N SER A 197 -49.97 -15.36 -4.01
CA SER A 197 -49.86 -16.83 -4.02
C SER A 197 -50.93 -17.46 -3.13
N LEU A 198 -52.19 -17.07 -3.35
CA LEU A 198 -53.35 -17.83 -2.90
C LEU A 198 -54.39 -17.85 -4.02
N PHE A 199 -54.83 -19.06 -4.36
CA PHE A 199 -55.88 -19.43 -5.32
C PHE A 199 -55.51 -19.43 -6.82
N SER A 200 -55.06 -20.58 -7.31
CA SER A 200 -55.74 -21.24 -8.44
C SER A 200 -55.15 -22.64 -8.66
N GLY A 201 -55.98 -23.67 -8.48
CA GLY A 201 -55.59 -25.07 -8.68
C GLY A 201 -56.73 -26.04 -8.39
N ALA A 202 -57.90 -25.82 -9.02
CA ALA A 202 -58.99 -26.79 -9.09
C ALA A 202 -58.98 -27.48 -10.46
N ALA A 203 -59.00 -28.81 -10.44
CA ALA A 203 -59.11 -29.69 -11.61
C ALA A 203 -60.48 -29.60 -12.30
N PRO A 204 -60.62 -30.15 -13.52
CA PRO A 204 -61.51 -31.32 -13.60
C PRO A 204 -61.09 -32.39 -14.63
N ARG A 205 -61.39 -33.65 -14.29
CA ARG A 205 -61.97 -34.66 -15.18
C ARG A 205 -62.90 -35.56 -14.37
#